data_AF-A0A529QNQ4-F1
#
_entry.id   AF-A0A529QNQ4-F1
#
_cell.length_a   1.000
_cell.length_b   1.000
_cell.length_c   1.000
_cell.angle_alpha   90.00
_cell.angle_beta   90.00
_cell.angle_gamma   90.00
#
_symmetry.space_group_name_H-M   'P 1'
#
loop_
_entity.id
_entity.type
_entity.pdbx_description
1 polymer ?
#
loop_
_entity_poly.entity_id
_entity_poly.type
_entity_poly.pdbx_seq_one_letter_code
_entity_poly.pdbx_strand_id
1 'polypeptide(L)'
;MAPLDQTRKASQKAASEDMGIASRLLAWYDTHHRDLPWRVTPVAFARGVRADPYRVWMSEVMLQQTTVEAVKAYFRDFVEKWPTVEALAAARAEDVMKAWAGLGYYSRARNLKACADLVALRGGRFPETEAGLRELPGIGAYT
;
A
#
# COMPACT_ATOMS: atom_id res chain seq x y z
N MET A 1 -27.77 -19.09 -44.81
CA MET A 1 -26.89 -19.55 -43.72
C MET A 1 -25.64 -18.65 -43.75
N ALA A 2 -25.71 -17.47 -43.13
CA ALA A 2 -24.68 -16.43 -43.24
C ALA A 2 -23.75 -16.47 -42.02
N PRO A 3 -22.41 -16.45 -42.19
CA PRO A 3 -21.47 -16.46 -41.07
C PRO A 3 -21.22 -15.02 -40.61
N LEU A 4 -22.06 -14.50 -39.70
CA LEU A 4 -21.86 -13.17 -39.10
C LEU A 4 -21.08 -13.20 -37.76
N ASP A 5 -20.57 -14.36 -37.32
CA ASP A 5 -19.95 -14.51 -36.00
C ASP A 5 -18.40 -14.59 -36.02
N GLN A 6 -17.78 -14.72 -37.19
CA GLN A 6 -16.32 -14.92 -37.27
C GLN A 6 -15.52 -13.61 -37.25
N THR A 7 -16.08 -12.53 -37.80
CA THR A 7 -15.43 -11.21 -37.89
C THR A 7 -15.24 -10.55 -36.52
N ARG A 8 -16.16 -10.80 -35.56
CA ARG A 8 -16.10 -10.22 -34.21
C ARG A 8 -15.05 -10.91 -33.32
N LYS A 9 -14.91 -12.24 -33.44
CA LYS A 9 -13.90 -13.03 -32.72
C LYS A 9 -12.48 -12.76 -33.22
N ALA A 10 -12.30 -12.57 -34.53
CA ALA A 10 -10.99 -12.23 -35.11
C ALA A 10 -10.50 -10.84 -34.66
N SER A 11 -11.39 -9.84 -34.60
CA SER A 11 -11.06 -8.51 -34.10
C SER A 11 -10.77 -8.45 -32.60
N GLN A 12 -11.41 -9.29 -31.78
CA GLN A 12 -11.08 -9.42 -30.36
C GLN A 12 -9.75 -10.15 -30.12
N LYS A 13 -9.42 -11.15 -30.95
CA LYS A 13 -8.16 -11.89 -30.86
C LYS A 13 -6.96 -11.04 -31.28
N ALA A 14 -7.06 -10.28 -32.36
CA ALA A 14 -5.99 -9.39 -32.83
C ALA A 14 -5.71 -8.22 -31.87
N ALA A 15 -6.73 -7.66 -31.22
CA ALA A 15 -6.54 -6.61 -30.21
C ALA A 15 -5.82 -7.12 -28.94
N SER A 16 -5.82 -8.43 -28.70
CA SER A 16 -5.13 -9.06 -27.55
C SER A 16 -3.67 -9.42 -27.83
N GLU A 17 -3.25 -9.45 -29.10
CA GLU A 17 -1.93 -9.94 -29.52
C GLU A 17 -0.83 -8.84 -29.53
N ASP A 18 -1.18 -7.55 -29.44
CA ASP A 18 -0.24 -6.41 -29.46
C ASP A 18 -0.25 -5.57 -28.16
N MET A 19 -0.66 -6.16 -27.03
CA MET A 19 -0.47 -5.53 -25.73
C MET A 19 0.89 -5.92 -25.16
N GLY A 20 1.78 -4.92 -24.99
CA GLY A 20 3.04 -5.08 -24.27
C GLY A 20 2.83 -5.68 -22.87
N ILE A 21 3.88 -6.29 -22.32
CA ILE A 21 3.84 -7.03 -21.03
C ILE A 21 3.20 -6.19 -19.91
N ALA A 22 3.53 -4.90 -19.84
CA ALA A 22 2.96 -3.99 -18.85
C ALA A 22 1.43 -3.89 -18.94
N SER A 23 0.89 -3.67 -20.14
CA SER A 23 -0.57 -3.57 -20.37
C SER A 23 -1.28 -4.87 -20.01
N ARG A 24 -0.69 -6.02 -20.35
CA ARG A 24 -1.25 -7.34 -20.01
C ARG A 24 -1.26 -7.57 -18.49
N LEU A 25 -0.20 -7.18 -17.80
CA LEU A 25 -0.09 -7.31 -16.35
C LEU A 25 -1.10 -6.42 -15.62
N LEU A 26 -1.27 -5.17 -16.07
CA LEU A 26 -2.24 -4.24 -15.51
C LEU A 26 -3.68 -4.73 -15.72
N ALA A 27 -4.03 -5.19 -16.93
CA ALA A 27 -5.35 -5.76 -17.21
C ALA A 27 -5.66 -7.00 -16.34
N TRP A 28 -4.65 -7.84 -16.11
CA TRP A 28 -4.78 -8.97 -15.18
C TRP A 28 -5.02 -8.48 -13.74
N TYR A 29 -4.27 -7.48 -13.27
CA TYR A 29 -4.41 -6.91 -11.92
C TYR A 29 -5.80 -6.29 -11.71
N ASP A 30 -6.32 -5.58 -12.71
CA ASP A 30 -7.65 -4.97 -12.64
C ASP A 30 -8.73 -6.01 -12.32
N THR A 31 -8.57 -7.23 -12.83
CA THR A 31 -9.53 -8.32 -12.64
C THR A 31 -9.24 -9.20 -11.42
N HIS A 32 -7.95 -9.40 -11.07
CA HIS A 32 -7.54 -10.44 -10.09
C HIS A 32 -6.87 -9.89 -8.82
N HIS A 33 -6.85 -8.57 -8.62
CA HIS A 33 -6.33 -7.99 -7.39
C HIS A 33 -7.03 -8.57 -6.14
N ARG A 34 -6.24 -8.74 -5.08
CA ARG A 34 -6.78 -9.06 -3.75
C ARG A 34 -7.31 -7.80 -3.09
N ASP A 35 -8.44 -7.93 -2.41
CA ASP A 35 -8.94 -6.90 -1.50
C ASP A 35 -8.09 -6.91 -0.21
N LEU A 36 -7.35 -5.84 0.02
CA LEU A 36 -6.45 -5.66 1.15
C LEU A 36 -6.69 -4.28 1.75
N PRO A 37 -6.74 -4.15 3.10
CA PRO A 37 -7.22 -2.92 3.75
C PRO A 37 -6.31 -1.70 3.55
N TRP A 38 -5.08 -1.90 3.09
CA TRP A 38 -4.13 -0.83 2.73
C TRP A 38 -4.12 -0.48 1.24
N ARG A 39 -4.85 -1.23 0.39
CA ARG A 39 -4.91 -0.97 -1.05
C ARG A 39 -6.12 -0.14 -1.43
N VAL A 40 -5.93 0.71 -2.43
CA VAL A 40 -7.04 1.24 -3.22
C VAL A 40 -7.29 0.27 -4.36
N THR A 41 -8.51 -0.24 -4.47
CA THR A 41 -8.88 -1.15 -5.55
C THR A 41 -8.90 -0.41 -6.89
N PRO A 42 -8.66 -1.08 -8.03
CA PRO A 42 -8.82 -0.50 -9.37
C PRO A 42 -10.15 0.25 -9.55
N VAL A 43 -11.25 -0.33 -9.03
CA VAL A 43 -12.58 0.29 -9.07
C VAL A 43 -12.62 1.60 -8.27
N ALA A 44 -12.03 1.63 -7.07
CA ALA A 44 -11.95 2.84 -6.26
C ALA A 44 -11.03 3.89 -6.89
N PHE A 45 -9.89 3.47 -7.45
CA PHE A 45 -8.94 4.35 -8.13
C PHE A 45 -9.56 5.04 -9.34
N ALA A 46 -10.32 4.29 -10.16
CA ALA A 46 -11.07 4.81 -11.30
C ALA A 46 -12.15 5.83 -10.90
N ARG A 47 -12.64 5.77 -9.66
CA ARG A 47 -13.58 6.75 -9.07
C ARG A 47 -12.87 7.97 -8.45
N GLY A 48 -11.56 8.08 -8.61
CA GLY A 48 -10.78 9.20 -8.08
C GLY A 48 -10.25 8.99 -6.65
N VAL A 49 -10.50 7.84 -6.02
CA VAL A 49 -9.88 7.53 -4.72
C VAL A 49 -8.37 7.39 -4.91
N ARG A 50 -7.59 7.97 -4.01
CA ARG A 50 -6.13 7.89 -4.02
C ARG A 50 -5.66 7.19 -2.76
N ALA A 51 -4.52 6.51 -2.88
CA ALA A 51 -3.91 5.85 -1.74
C ALA A 51 -3.41 6.92 -0.76
N ASP A 52 -3.68 6.70 0.51
CA ASP A 52 -3.18 7.55 1.59
C ASP A 52 -1.71 7.15 1.90
N PRO A 53 -0.73 8.07 1.73
CA PRO A 53 0.68 7.77 2.00
C PRO A 53 0.93 7.22 3.40
N TYR A 54 0.21 7.70 4.41
CA TYR A 54 0.35 7.21 5.79
C TYR A 54 -0.01 5.73 5.90
N ARG A 55 -1.14 5.34 5.30
CA ARG A 55 -1.63 3.96 5.29
C ARG A 55 -0.75 3.05 4.45
N VAL A 56 -0.29 3.51 3.28
CA VAL A 56 0.63 2.75 2.43
C VAL A 56 1.92 2.48 3.18
N TRP A 57 2.59 3.52 3.67
CA TRP A 57 3.85 3.40 4.40
C TRP A 57 3.74 2.48 5.62
N MET A 58 2.69 2.63 6.44
CA MET A 58 2.49 1.76 7.59
C MET A 58 2.36 0.28 7.17
N SER A 59 1.59 0.01 6.11
CA SER A 59 1.43 -1.36 5.61
C SER A 59 2.75 -1.94 5.10
N GLU A 60 3.57 -1.16 4.39
CA GLU A 60 4.87 -1.59 3.88
C GLU A 60 5.82 -1.93 5.03
N VAL A 61 5.90 -1.09 6.07
CA VAL A 61 6.71 -1.38 7.26
C VAL A 61 6.24 -2.67 7.94
N MET A 62 4.92 -2.90 8.06
CA MET A 62 4.37 -4.13 8.64
C MET A 62 4.66 -5.36 7.78
N LEU A 63 4.61 -5.25 6.45
CA LEU A 63 4.80 -6.37 5.51
C LEU A 63 6.26 -6.81 5.35
N GLN A 64 7.23 -6.00 5.80
CA GLN A 64 8.63 -6.41 5.83
C GLN A 64 8.80 -7.72 6.64
N GLN A 65 9.21 -8.78 5.96
CA GLN A 65 9.43 -10.11 6.55
C GLN A 65 8.22 -10.65 7.36
N THR A 66 7.00 -10.23 7.00
CA THR A 66 5.75 -10.64 7.67
C THR A 66 4.70 -11.03 6.63
N THR A 67 3.85 -12.01 6.92
CA THR A 67 2.83 -12.47 5.96
C THR A 67 1.65 -11.50 5.87
N VAL A 68 1.02 -11.43 4.70
CA VAL A 68 -0.16 -10.58 4.45
C VAL A 68 -1.29 -10.87 5.44
N GLU A 69 -1.55 -12.14 5.71
CA GLU A 69 -2.63 -12.61 6.58
C GLU A 69 -2.43 -12.16 8.03
N ALA A 70 -1.19 -12.18 8.53
CA ALA A 70 -0.87 -11.66 9.85
C ALA A 70 -1.08 -10.14 9.91
N VAL A 71 -0.61 -9.40 8.89
CA VAL A 71 -0.65 -7.93 8.88
C VAL A 71 -2.08 -7.38 8.80
N LYS A 72 -3.03 -8.08 8.16
CA LYS A 72 -4.42 -7.63 8.00
C LYS A 72 -5.08 -7.15 9.30
N ALA A 73 -4.94 -7.90 10.39
CA ALA A 73 -5.55 -7.55 11.67
C ALA A 73 -4.82 -6.36 12.32
N TYR A 74 -3.50 -6.46 12.47
CA TYR A 74 -2.68 -5.40 13.04
C TYR A 74 -2.85 -4.06 12.32
N PHE A 75 -2.87 -4.09 10.98
CA PHE A 75 -3.06 -2.88 10.19
C PHE A 75 -4.38 -2.18 10.53
N ARG A 76 -5.49 -2.93 10.62
CA ARG A 76 -6.80 -2.37 10.98
C ARG A 76 -6.78 -1.75 12.38
N ASP A 77 -6.25 -2.48 13.36
CA ASP A 77 -6.19 -2.02 14.75
C ASP A 77 -5.32 -0.75 14.88
N PHE A 78 -4.20 -0.68 14.15
CA PHE A 78 -3.32 0.48 14.13
C PHE A 78 -3.99 1.71 13.52
N VAL A 79 -4.62 1.59 12.35
CA VAL A 79 -5.27 2.75 11.69
C VAL A 79 -6.55 3.17 12.39
N GLU A 80 -7.22 2.27 13.10
CA GLU A 80 -8.35 2.63 13.96
C GLU A 80 -7.88 3.42 15.18
N LYS A 81 -6.80 2.96 15.84
CA LYS A 81 -6.25 3.60 17.03
C LYS A 81 -5.53 4.92 16.73
N TRP A 82 -4.83 4.97 15.61
CA TRP A 82 -4.08 6.13 15.15
C TRP A 82 -4.43 6.40 13.69
N PRO A 83 -5.48 7.19 13.41
CA PRO A 83 -5.97 7.38 12.05
C PRO A 83 -5.09 8.28 11.18
N THR A 84 -4.17 9.04 11.79
CA THR A 84 -3.23 9.91 11.05
C THR A 84 -1.80 9.74 11.56
N VAL A 85 -0.83 10.23 10.77
CA VAL A 85 0.59 10.22 11.16
C VAL A 85 0.84 11.04 12.42
N GLU A 86 0.12 12.15 12.61
CA GLU A 86 0.19 12.98 13.81
C GLU A 86 -0.39 12.26 15.03
N ALA A 87 -1.49 11.51 14.87
CA ALA A 87 -2.04 10.70 15.95
C ALA A 87 -1.06 9.61 16.39
N LEU A 88 -0.37 8.96 15.44
CA LEU A 88 0.67 7.98 15.74
C LEU A 88 1.91 8.64 16.38
N ALA A 89 2.29 9.83 15.93
CA ALA A 89 3.40 10.60 16.49
C ALA A 89 3.12 11.05 17.93
N ALA A 90 1.88 11.49 18.21
CA ALA A 90 1.45 11.88 19.55
C ALA A 90 1.34 10.69 20.52
N ALA A 91 1.29 9.46 20.01
CA ALA A 91 1.21 8.26 20.83
C ALA A 91 2.48 8.07 21.67
N ARG A 92 2.31 7.50 22.86
CA ARG A 92 3.46 7.05 23.64
C ARG A 92 4.17 5.90 22.93
N ALA A 93 5.51 5.90 22.98
CA ALA A 93 6.30 4.83 22.38
C ALA A 93 5.92 3.45 22.94
N GLU A 94 5.59 3.35 24.23
CA GLU A 94 5.20 2.08 24.84
C GLU A 94 3.86 1.56 24.30
N ASP A 95 2.93 2.44 23.95
CA ASP A 95 1.62 2.05 23.41
C ASP A 95 1.75 1.51 21.98
N VAL A 96 2.65 2.11 21.19
CA VAL A 96 3.00 1.62 19.84
C VAL A 96 3.69 0.27 19.92
N MET A 97 4.64 0.11 20.85
CA MET A 97 5.34 -1.16 21.07
C MET A 97 4.40 -2.28 21.53
N LYS A 98 3.44 -1.96 22.42
CA LYS A 98 2.40 -2.91 22.85
C LYS A 98 1.50 -3.32 21.70
N ALA A 99 1.05 -2.36 20.87
CA ALA A 99 0.23 -2.66 19.71
C ALA A 99 0.99 -3.51 18.66
N TRP A 100 2.30 -3.33 18.54
CA TRP A 100 3.16 -4.10 17.63
C TRP A 100 3.50 -5.51 18.15
N ALA A 101 3.25 -5.80 19.43
CA ALA A 101 3.65 -7.06 20.03
C ALA A 101 3.03 -8.25 19.29
N GLY A 102 3.89 -9.15 18.79
CA GLY A 102 3.49 -10.31 17.97
C GLY A 102 3.83 -10.21 16.49
N LEU A 103 4.10 -9.01 15.93
CA LEU A 103 4.60 -8.85 14.55
C LEU A 103 6.11 -9.14 14.39
N GLY A 104 6.85 -9.26 15.48
CA GLY A 104 8.29 -9.46 15.48
C GLY A 104 9.09 -8.23 15.00
N TYR A 105 10.42 -8.36 14.99
CA TYR A 105 11.35 -7.31 14.53
C TYR A 105 11.04 -5.91 15.10
N TYR A 106 11.10 -5.77 16.42
CA TYR A 106 10.76 -4.54 17.15
C TYR A 106 11.54 -3.29 16.75
N SER A 107 12.67 -3.43 16.04
CA SER A 107 13.34 -2.29 15.39
C SER A 107 12.43 -1.58 14.40
N ARG A 108 11.55 -2.30 13.69
CA ARG A 108 10.55 -1.71 12.78
C ARG A 108 9.56 -0.84 13.53
N ALA A 109 9.05 -1.28 14.68
CA ALA A 109 8.14 -0.50 15.51
C ALA A 109 8.79 0.80 16.01
N ARG A 110 10.07 0.73 16.42
CA ARG A 110 10.84 1.92 16.83
C ARG A 110 11.05 2.89 15.67
N ASN A 111 11.43 2.38 14.50
CA ASN A 111 11.62 3.20 13.31
C ASN A 111 10.29 3.79 12.81
N LEU A 112 9.19 3.02 12.85
CA LEU A 112 7.84 3.49 12.55
C LEU A 112 7.52 4.71 13.42
N LYS A 113 7.72 4.61 14.74
CA LYS A 113 7.47 5.73 15.65
C LYS A 113 8.37 6.93 15.37
N ALA A 114 9.68 6.70 15.23
CA ALA A 114 10.63 7.78 14.94
C ALA A 114 10.34 8.50 13.61
N CYS A 115 9.90 7.74 12.59
CA CYS A 115 9.50 8.30 11.31
C CYS A 115 8.19 9.09 11.41
N ALA A 116 7.19 8.58 12.12
CA ALA A 116 5.94 9.31 12.37
C ALA A 116 6.22 10.65 13.08
N ASP A 117 7.11 10.64 14.07
CA ASP A 117 7.52 11.86 14.80
C ASP A 117 8.18 12.87 13.87
N LEU A 118 9.09 12.44 13.01
CA LEU A 118 9.77 13.32 12.05
C LEU A 118 8.80 13.86 10.98
N VAL A 119 7.89 13.04 10.47
CA VAL A 119 6.88 13.47 9.48
C VAL A 119 5.91 14.47 10.09
N ALA A 120 5.43 14.21 11.32
CA ALA A 120 4.58 15.15 12.05
C ALA A 120 5.29 16.49 12.31
N LEU A 121 6.58 16.45 12.69
CA LEU A 121 7.41 17.64 12.86
C LEU A 121 7.57 18.43 11.55
N ARG A 122 7.59 17.75 10.40
CA ARG A 122 7.65 18.34 9.05
C ARG A 122 6.27 18.73 8.49
N GLY A 123 5.24 18.83 9.35
CA GLY A 123 3.90 19.29 8.96
C GLY A 123 2.97 18.19 8.45
N GLY A 124 3.24 16.93 8.81
CA GLY A 124 2.31 15.81 8.59
C GLY A 124 2.29 15.25 7.17
N ARG A 125 3.21 15.70 6.30
CA ARG A 125 3.25 15.30 4.88
C ARG A 125 4.49 14.48 4.58
N PHE A 126 4.28 13.32 3.96
CA PHE A 126 5.37 12.52 3.41
C PHE A 126 6.00 13.24 2.21
N PRO A 127 7.34 13.18 2.05
CA PRO A 127 8.01 13.67 0.86
C PRO A 127 7.49 12.98 -0.41
N GLU A 128 7.37 13.74 -1.51
CA GLU A 128 6.93 13.23 -2.81
C GLU A 128 8.10 12.76 -3.69
N THR A 129 9.34 12.81 -3.17
CA THR A 129 10.55 12.38 -3.86
C THR A 129 11.17 11.19 -3.14
N GLU A 130 11.73 10.26 -3.92
CA GLU A 130 12.45 9.10 -3.39
C GLU A 130 13.60 9.54 -2.46
N ALA A 131 14.36 10.56 -2.86
CA ALA A 131 15.46 11.08 -2.05
C ALA A 131 14.97 11.59 -0.68
N GLY A 132 13.84 12.30 -0.65
CA GLY A 132 13.25 12.78 0.60
C GLY A 132 12.69 11.65 1.46
N LEU A 133 12.09 10.63 0.86
CA LEU A 133 11.59 9.45 1.57
C LEU A 133 12.75 8.68 2.24
N ARG A 134 13.89 8.52 1.56
CA ARG A 134 15.08 7.82 2.09
C ARG A 134 15.73 8.52 3.29
N GLU A 135 15.44 9.79 3.55
CA GLU A 135 15.88 10.47 4.77
C GLU A 135 15.09 10.04 6.01
N LEU A 136 13.90 9.44 5.82
CA LEU A 136 13.04 9.08 6.93
C LEU A 136 13.51 7.79 7.62
N PRO A 137 13.43 7.71 8.96
CA PRO A 137 13.83 6.53 9.71
C PRO A 137 13.15 5.23 9.23
N GLY A 138 13.96 4.23 8.88
CA GLY A 138 13.48 2.91 8.49
C GLY A 138 12.90 2.80 7.08
N ILE A 139 13.01 3.86 6.26
CA ILE A 139 12.69 3.80 4.82
C ILE A 139 13.97 3.45 4.04
N GLY A 140 13.95 2.30 3.37
CA GLY A 140 15.06 1.81 2.55
C GLY A 140 14.72 1.80 1.06
N ALA A 141 15.57 1.23 0.21
CA ALA A 141 15.36 1.28 -1.25
C ALA A 141 14.04 0.65 -1.76
N TYR A 142 13.43 -0.25 -0.98
CA TYR A 142 12.16 -0.89 -1.33
C TYR A 142 10.92 -0.15 -0.82
N THR A 143 11.00 0.43 0.37
CA THR A 143 9.88 1.09 1.06
C THR A 143 9.79 2.53 0.62
#